data_AF-B7G065-F1
#
_entry.id   AF-B7G065-F1
#
_cell.length_a   1.000
_cell.length_b   1.000
_cell.length_c   1.000
_cell.angle_alpha   90.00
_cell.angle_beta   90.00
_cell.angle_gamma   90.00
#
_symmetry.space_group_name_H-M   'P 1'
#
loop_
_entity.id
_entity.type
_entity.pdbx_description
1 polymer ?
#
loop_
_entity_poly.entity_id
_entity_poly.type
_entity_poly.pdbx_seq_one_letter_code
_entity_poly.pdbx_strand_id
1 'polypeptide(L)'
;MGLYRRHTSSFGKSCKMLKIAYLVGVLLVARCAVAFRSPSAISKGLGRSELIIKDDSLRRHSDLNEAICPVRTSRIEASLYLSERINQYTQSVENRARRTLRSAAAQTRTVTTNLPYFATTSVSQAKAVAKTYWWTSPLVLCLIPLYAEIALQTKAHFPVWWKMVDMTYIFESSNAHSVVLCFLASNVSYLFSGLYLLRRFPPRKFPAARMASVFSWTTSRYTWLSFWVLAAGFISTIFHSVQALGDYHVAEALCFLDHGIAIAAVGYFWNVCGRPSRAVWLLGGTGMLCLSCPIRPGYAWLHSAWHILSAAAAVAWGRQSKTAPHRAQVERTMVHR
;
A
#
# COMPACT_ATOMS: atom_id res chain seq x y z
N MET A 1 -30.20 -7.68 26.66
CA MET A 1 -30.20 -7.22 25.24
C MET A 1 -29.44 -5.90 25.17
N GLY A 2 -28.26 -5.85 24.54
CA GLY A 2 -27.57 -4.55 24.36
C GLY A 2 -26.05 -4.57 24.20
N LEU A 3 -25.46 -5.47 23.41
CA LEU A 3 -24.01 -5.43 23.09
C LEU A 3 -23.68 -6.00 21.69
N TYR A 4 -24.48 -5.73 20.66
CA TYR A 4 -24.26 -6.29 19.31
C TYR A 4 -24.38 -5.28 18.16
N ARG A 5 -23.78 -4.09 18.31
CA ARG A 5 -23.81 -3.06 17.25
C ARG A 5 -22.49 -2.32 17.13
N ARG A 6 -21.41 -2.96 16.64
CA ARG A 6 -20.18 -2.21 16.30
C ARG A 6 -19.24 -2.75 15.20
N HIS A 7 -19.48 -3.90 14.56
CA HIS A 7 -18.44 -4.49 13.67
C HIS A 7 -18.61 -4.37 12.16
N THR A 8 -19.72 -3.84 11.64
CA THR A 8 -19.94 -3.74 10.18
C THR A 8 -19.19 -2.58 9.49
N SER A 9 -18.49 -1.70 10.22
CA SER A 9 -17.71 -0.59 9.62
C SER A 9 -16.29 -0.94 9.17
N SER A 10 -15.83 -2.19 9.36
CA SER A 10 -14.43 -2.59 9.15
C SER A 10 -14.06 -2.77 7.68
N PHE A 11 -14.98 -3.25 6.84
CA PHE A 11 -14.65 -3.65 5.45
C PHE A 11 -14.35 -2.44 4.54
N GLY A 12 -15.11 -1.34 4.70
CA GLY A 12 -14.83 -0.08 4.00
C GLY A 12 -13.55 0.62 4.46
N LYS A 13 -13.08 0.33 5.68
CA LYS A 13 -11.82 0.87 6.22
C LYS A 13 -10.61 0.14 5.61
N SER A 14 -10.68 -1.16 5.36
CA SER A 14 -9.59 -1.92 4.73
C SER A 14 -9.28 -1.45 3.30
N CYS A 15 -10.29 -1.11 2.51
CA CYS A 15 -10.09 -0.58 1.15
C CYS A 15 -9.51 0.86 1.17
N LYS A 16 -9.90 1.68 2.17
CA LYS A 16 -9.28 3.00 2.41
C LYS A 16 -7.84 2.88 2.91
N MET A 17 -7.53 1.91 3.76
CA MET A 17 -6.18 1.65 4.27
C MET A 17 -5.24 1.17 3.17
N LEU A 18 -5.70 0.35 2.23
CA LEU A 18 -4.91 -0.07 1.07
C LEU A 18 -4.58 1.11 0.15
N LYS A 19 -5.56 2.01 -0.07
CA LYS A 19 -5.35 3.26 -0.80
C LYS A 19 -4.37 4.20 -0.09
N ILE A 20 -4.43 4.28 1.25
CA ILE A 20 -3.50 5.08 2.04
C ILE A 20 -2.09 4.46 2.01
N ALA A 21 -1.94 3.15 2.13
CA ALA A 21 -0.65 2.48 2.04
C ALA A 21 -0.02 2.64 0.65
N TYR A 22 -0.83 2.51 -0.41
CA TYR A 22 -0.42 2.83 -1.77
C TYR A 22 -0.02 4.30 -1.91
N LEU A 23 -0.83 5.23 -1.40
CA LEU A 23 -0.53 6.67 -1.44
C LEU A 23 0.74 7.01 -0.65
N VAL A 24 0.98 6.38 0.50
CA VAL A 24 2.20 6.55 1.30
C VAL A 24 3.41 5.97 0.57
N GLY A 25 3.27 4.82 -0.09
CA GLY A 25 4.30 4.26 -0.97
C GLY A 25 4.62 5.22 -2.12
N VAL A 26 3.60 5.72 -2.83
CA VAL A 26 3.75 6.71 -3.90
C VAL A 26 4.35 8.02 -3.38
N LEU A 27 3.95 8.49 -2.20
CA LEU A 27 4.47 9.73 -1.59
C LEU A 27 5.90 9.57 -1.07
N LEU A 28 6.30 8.40 -0.60
CA LEU A 28 7.69 8.09 -0.23
C LEU A 28 8.56 8.05 -1.48
N VAL A 29 8.11 7.39 -2.55
CA VAL A 29 8.79 7.39 -3.85
C VAL A 29 8.87 8.80 -4.42
N ALA A 30 7.78 9.59 -4.35
CA ALA A 30 7.76 10.98 -4.79
C ALA A 30 8.63 11.89 -3.93
N ARG A 31 8.71 11.68 -2.61
CA ARG A 31 9.63 12.43 -1.73
C ARG A 31 11.08 12.09 -2.00
N CYS A 32 11.41 10.83 -2.27
CA CYS A 32 12.73 10.46 -2.75
C CYS A 32 13.02 11.14 -4.09
N ALA A 33 12.06 11.15 -5.04
CA ALA A 33 12.22 11.84 -6.31
C ALA A 33 12.36 13.38 -6.18
N VAL A 34 11.70 14.00 -5.19
CA VAL A 34 11.82 15.45 -4.90
C VAL A 34 13.11 15.78 -4.16
N ALA A 35 13.59 14.91 -3.27
CA ALA A 35 14.89 15.07 -2.60
C ALA A 35 16.08 14.99 -3.57
N PHE A 36 15.88 14.39 -4.75
CA PHE A 36 16.87 14.31 -5.83
C PHE A 36 16.67 15.34 -6.95
N ARG A 37 15.71 16.28 -6.82
CA ARG A 37 15.70 17.45 -7.71
C ARG A 37 16.84 18.37 -7.30
N SER A 38 17.88 18.39 -8.15
CA SER A 38 18.96 19.37 -8.11
C SER A 38 18.44 20.79 -7.81
N PRO A 39 19.08 21.56 -6.90
CA PRO A 39 18.69 22.94 -6.59
C PRO A 39 18.70 23.92 -7.77
N SER A 40 19.19 23.51 -8.94
CA SER A 40 19.42 24.36 -10.09
C SER A 40 18.18 24.74 -10.91
N ALA A 41 16.98 24.26 -10.59
CA ALA A 41 15.78 24.49 -11.41
C ALA A 41 14.75 25.50 -10.82
N ILE A 42 15.01 26.11 -9.66
CA ILE A 42 14.10 27.08 -9.04
C ILE A 42 14.72 28.49 -9.13
N SER A 43 14.94 29.00 -10.35
CA SER A 43 15.22 30.44 -10.55
C SER A 43 14.49 31.07 -11.74
N LYS A 44 13.62 30.33 -12.43
CA LYS A 44 12.85 30.86 -13.56
C LYS A 44 11.38 30.47 -13.42
N GLY A 45 10.59 31.30 -12.74
CA GLY A 45 9.15 31.10 -12.74
C GLY A 45 8.38 31.73 -11.58
N LEU A 46 8.75 32.93 -11.12
CA LEU A 46 7.84 33.77 -10.33
C LEU A 46 7.55 35.03 -11.13
N GLY A 47 6.76 34.84 -12.19
CA GLY A 47 6.08 35.92 -12.89
C GLY A 47 4.84 36.31 -12.11
N ARG A 48 4.81 37.56 -11.63
CA ARG A 48 3.62 38.28 -11.18
C ARG A 48 2.45 38.08 -12.14
N SER A 49 1.25 37.82 -11.60
CA SER A 49 0.00 38.35 -12.14
C SER A 49 -1.05 38.47 -11.02
N GLU A 50 -1.17 39.72 -10.57
CA GLU A 50 -2.34 40.46 -10.12
C GLU A 50 -3.61 39.71 -9.69
N LEU A 51 -3.93 39.86 -8.40
CA LEU A 51 -5.23 39.58 -7.84
C LEU A 51 -6.19 40.71 -8.26
N ILE A 52 -6.94 40.50 -9.34
CA ILE A 52 -8.07 41.36 -9.72
C ILE A 52 -9.19 41.12 -8.71
N ILE A 53 -9.28 41.97 -7.68
CA ILE A 53 -10.48 42.08 -6.85
C ILE A 53 -11.50 42.86 -7.70
N LYS A 54 -12.43 42.15 -8.33
CA LYS A 54 -13.62 42.75 -8.93
C LYS A 54 -14.47 43.34 -7.82
N ASP A 55 -14.46 44.65 -7.73
CA ASP A 55 -15.31 45.45 -6.87
C ASP A 55 -16.73 45.55 -7.47
N ASP A 56 -17.50 44.47 -7.35
CA ASP A 56 -18.92 44.40 -7.77
C ASP A 56 -19.87 45.08 -6.75
N SER A 57 -19.33 45.75 -5.73
CA SER A 57 -20.11 46.34 -4.65
C SER A 57 -20.50 47.82 -4.87
N LEU A 58 -19.88 48.50 -5.84
CA LEU A 58 -20.14 49.92 -6.14
C LEU A 58 -21.24 50.17 -7.18
N ARG A 59 -21.78 49.14 -7.84
CA ARG A 59 -22.83 49.31 -8.88
C ARG A 59 -24.27 49.25 -8.38
N ARG A 60 -24.51 49.03 -7.08
CA ARG A 60 -25.87 48.98 -6.52
C ARG A 60 -26.32 50.24 -5.78
N HIS A 61 -25.55 51.33 -5.86
CA HIS A 61 -25.92 52.61 -5.27
C HIS A 61 -26.16 53.75 -6.28
N SER A 62 -26.17 53.49 -7.59
CA SER A 62 -26.56 54.53 -8.57
C SER A 62 -28.07 54.73 -8.69
N ASP A 63 -28.88 53.76 -8.29
CA ASP A 63 -30.33 53.80 -8.56
C ASP A 63 -31.16 54.36 -7.39
N LEU A 64 -30.49 54.92 -6.37
CA LEU A 64 -31.13 55.54 -5.20
C LEU A 64 -31.15 57.08 -5.24
N ASN A 65 -30.65 57.69 -6.32
CA ASN A 65 -30.55 59.15 -6.45
C ASN A 65 -31.74 59.82 -7.16
N GLU A 66 -32.80 59.10 -7.53
CA GLU A 66 -33.93 59.68 -8.29
C GLU A 66 -35.27 59.81 -7.55
N ALA A 67 -35.29 59.70 -6.22
CA ALA A 67 -36.52 59.93 -5.46
C ALA A 67 -36.29 60.71 -4.16
N ILE A 68 -35.76 61.93 -4.25
CA ILE A 68 -35.86 62.91 -3.15
C ILE A 68 -36.44 64.21 -3.69
N CYS A 69 -37.77 64.29 -3.63
CA CYS A 69 -38.51 65.55 -3.65
C CYS A 69 -38.20 66.34 -2.36
N PRO A 70 -38.28 67.68 -2.39
CA PRO A 70 -37.65 68.55 -1.41
C PRO A 70 -38.56 68.73 -0.19
N VAL A 71 -38.35 67.93 0.85
CA VAL A 71 -38.83 68.33 2.18
C VAL A 71 -37.76 69.23 2.77
N ARG A 72 -38.14 70.50 2.93
CA ARG A 72 -37.37 71.56 3.59
C ARG A 72 -37.33 71.29 5.10
N THR A 73 -36.76 70.16 5.52
CA THR A 73 -36.32 69.96 6.89
C THR A 73 -35.08 70.80 7.12
N SER A 74 -34.98 71.38 8.31
CA SER A 74 -33.86 72.25 8.64
C SER A 74 -32.54 71.48 8.43
N ARG A 75 -31.51 72.15 7.92
CA ARG A 75 -30.17 71.56 7.68
C ARG A 75 -29.62 70.79 8.90
N ILE A 76 -30.12 71.13 10.09
CA ILE A 76 -29.81 70.54 11.39
C ILE A 76 -30.47 69.15 11.57
N GLU A 77 -31.74 68.98 11.20
CA GLU A 77 -32.44 67.69 11.32
C GLU A 77 -31.86 66.65 10.36
N ALA A 78 -31.51 67.07 9.13
CA ALA A 78 -30.85 66.20 8.17
C ALA A 78 -29.46 65.75 8.66
N SER A 79 -28.69 66.63 9.31
CA SER A 79 -27.37 66.25 9.84
C SER A 79 -27.47 65.33 11.06
N LEU A 80 -28.46 65.55 11.93
CA LEU A 80 -28.71 64.68 13.09
C LEU A 80 -29.14 63.28 12.65
N TYR A 81 -30.06 63.18 11.69
CA TYR A 81 -30.49 61.90 11.13
C TYR A 81 -29.33 61.15 10.44
N LEU A 82 -28.48 61.87 9.70
CA LEU A 82 -27.30 61.27 9.05
C LEU A 82 -26.28 60.78 10.09
N SER A 83 -26.03 61.55 11.15
CA SER A 83 -25.13 61.19 12.24
C SER A 83 -25.63 59.93 12.99
N GLU A 84 -26.94 59.84 13.25
CA GLU A 84 -27.54 58.68 13.88
C GLU A 84 -27.44 57.42 13.00
N ARG A 85 -27.72 57.56 11.68
CA ARG A 85 -27.55 56.47 10.70
C ARG A 85 -26.10 55.98 10.61
N ILE A 86 -25.13 56.90 10.60
CA ILE A 86 -23.70 56.56 10.56
C ILE A 86 -23.30 55.82 11.84
N ASN A 87 -23.74 56.29 13.02
CA ASN A 87 -23.45 55.62 14.29
C ASN A 87 -24.06 54.21 14.36
N GLN A 88 -25.32 54.04 13.93
CA GLN A 88 -25.97 52.73 13.87
C GLN A 88 -25.26 51.78 12.90
N TYR A 89 -24.82 52.29 11.74
CA TYR A 89 -24.06 51.50 10.77
C TYR A 89 -22.70 51.07 11.32
N THR A 90 -21.94 51.99 11.93
CA THR A 90 -20.63 51.71 12.56
C THR A 90 -20.76 50.64 13.64
N GLN A 91 -21.76 50.75 14.53
CA GLN A 91 -22.02 49.73 15.55
C GLN A 91 -22.40 48.37 14.95
N SER A 92 -23.16 48.35 13.86
CA SER A 92 -23.52 47.11 13.15
C SER A 92 -22.29 46.42 12.55
N VAL A 93 -21.41 47.20 11.90
CA VAL A 93 -20.15 46.70 11.32
C VAL A 93 -19.21 46.18 12.40
N GLU A 94 -19.01 46.92 13.50
CA GLU A 94 -18.19 46.47 14.63
C GLU A 94 -18.74 45.18 15.27
N ASN A 95 -20.05 45.09 15.46
CA ASN A 95 -20.68 43.90 15.99
C ASN A 95 -20.52 42.70 15.07
N ARG A 96 -20.61 42.89 13.75
CA ARG A 96 -20.36 41.85 12.75
C ARG A 96 -18.90 41.42 12.76
N ALA A 97 -17.95 42.35 12.80
CA ALA A 97 -16.52 42.07 12.90
C ALA A 97 -16.17 41.29 14.18
N ARG A 98 -16.73 41.69 15.33
CA ARG A 98 -16.54 40.99 16.62
C ARG A 98 -17.10 39.57 16.58
N ARG A 99 -18.25 39.34 15.95
CA ARG A 99 -18.81 37.98 15.79
C ARG A 99 -17.91 37.11 14.91
N THR A 100 -17.41 37.64 13.78
CA THR A 100 -16.50 36.93 12.89
C THR A 100 -15.18 36.59 13.60
N LEU A 101 -14.60 37.54 14.34
CA LEU A 101 -13.38 37.31 15.13
C LEU A 101 -13.57 36.27 16.23
N ARG A 102 -14.71 36.30 16.94
CA ARG A 102 -15.03 35.28 17.96
C ARG A 102 -15.25 33.89 17.34
N SER A 103 -15.92 33.82 16.19
CA SER A 103 -16.12 32.58 15.46
C SER A 103 -14.79 32.00 14.94
N ALA A 104 -13.94 32.85 14.35
CA ALA A 104 -12.61 32.47 13.91
C ALA A 104 -11.75 31.99 15.09
N ALA A 105 -11.71 32.73 16.21
CA ALA A 105 -10.97 32.34 17.40
C ALA A 105 -11.46 31.03 18.02
N ALA A 106 -12.78 30.79 18.05
CA ALA A 106 -13.36 29.52 18.52
C ALA A 106 -12.99 28.35 17.59
N GLN A 107 -12.99 28.58 16.28
CA GLN A 107 -12.61 27.58 15.29
C GLN A 107 -11.10 27.27 15.35
N THR A 108 -10.25 28.29 15.46
CA THR A 108 -8.80 28.13 15.66
C THR A 108 -8.52 27.37 16.95
N ARG A 109 -9.18 27.73 18.07
CA ARG A 109 -9.02 27.03 19.36
C ARG A 109 -9.39 25.55 19.23
N THR A 110 -10.49 25.23 18.54
CA THR A 110 -10.94 23.85 18.27
C THR A 110 -9.96 23.08 17.38
N VAL A 111 -9.31 23.73 16.41
CA VAL A 111 -8.28 23.10 15.57
C VAL A 111 -7.01 22.83 16.37
N THR A 112 -6.52 23.80 17.15
CA THR A 112 -5.32 23.64 17.98
C THR A 112 -5.48 22.61 19.10
N THR A 113 -6.65 22.50 19.73
CA THR A 113 -6.88 21.51 20.79
C THR A 113 -7.03 20.09 20.24
N ASN A 114 -7.50 19.93 19.00
CA ASN A 114 -7.68 18.61 18.38
C ASN A 114 -6.46 18.12 17.59
N LEU A 115 -5.53 19.00 17.19
CA LEU A 115 -4.31 18.64 16.46
C LEU A 115 -3.45 17.55 17.14
N PRO A 116 -3.21 17.59 18.47
CA PRO A 116 -2.49 16.53 19.18
C PRO A 116 -3.23 15.20 19.16
N TYR A 117 -4.57 15.22 19.24
CA TYR A 117 -5.42 14.03 19.16
C TYR A 117 -5.41 13.41 17.76
N PHE A 118 -5.45 14.23 16.70
CA PHE A 118 -5.32 13.74 15.33
C PHE A 118 -3.93 13.19 15.02
N ALA A 119 -2.86 13.84 15.51
CA ALA A 119 -1.49 13.37 15.34
C ALA A 119 -1.24 12.03 16.07
N THR A 120 -1.68 11.91 17.33
CA THR A 120 -1.56 10.67 18.12
C THR A 120 -2.42 9.53 17.55
N THR A 121 -3.62 9.82 17.07
CA THR A 121 -4.48 8.85 16.39
C THR A 121 -3.87 8.42 15.04
N SER A 122 -3.25 9.35 14.30
CA SER A 122 -2.55 9.04 13.05
C SER A 122 -1.31 8.17 13.25
N VAL A 123 -0.48 8.48 14.25
CA VAL A 123 0.73 7.70 14.56
C VAL A 123 0.38 6.31 15.10
N SER A 124 -0.62 6.19 15.98
CA SER A 124 -1.07 4.88 16.47
C SER A 124 -1.68 4.02 15.37
N GLN A 125 -2.46 4.62 14.45
CA GLN A 125 -2.95 3.94 13.25
C GLN A 125 -1.82 3.53 12.32
N ALA A 126 -0.85 4.41 12.05
CA ALA A 126 0.31 4.10 11.22
C ALA A 126 1.13 2.95 11.82
N LYS A 127 1.37 2.96 13.13
CA LYS A 127 2.01 1.85 13.85
C LYS A 127 1.21 0.55 13.73
N ALA A 128 -0.11 0.60 13.86
CA ALA A 128 -0.97 -0.56 13.72
C ALA A 128 -0.93 -1.13 12.29
N VAL A 129 -0.95 -0.27 11.27
CA VAL A 129 -0.83 -0.66 9.86
C VAL A 129 0.55 -1.25 9.59
N ALA A 130 1.63 -0.57 9.98
CA ALA A 130 2.99 -1.06 9.83
C ALA A 130 3.15 -2.44 10.49
N LYS A 131 2.65 -2.61 11.72
CA LYS A 131 2.69 -3.90 12.42
C LYS A 131 1.84 -4.99 11.74
N THR A 132 0.80 -4.64 11.02
CA THR A 132 -0.09 -5.60 10.34
C THR A 132 0.44 -6.01 8.96
N TYR A 133 1.13 -5.09 8.28
CA TYR A 133 1.55 -5.22 6.88
C TYR A 133 3.06 -5.16 6.67
N TRP A 134 3.88 -5.23 7.73
CA TRP A 134 5.35 -5.20 7.62
C TRP A 134 5.88 -6.24 6.63
N TRP A 135 5.21 -7.39 6.52
CA TRP A 135 5.57 -8.49 5.63
C TRP A 135 5.49 -8.12 4.13
N THR A 136 4.86 -7.00 3.76
CA THR A 136 4.84 -6.51 2.36
C THR A 136 6.09 -5.72 2.01
N SER A 137 6.94 -5.35 2.99
CA SER A 137 8.13 -4.55 2.72
C SER A 137 9.08 -5.16 1.66
N PRO A 138 9.27 -6.50 1.57
CA PRO A 138 10.13 -7.07 0.55
C PRO A 138 9.62 -6.88 -0.89
N LEU A 139 8.33 -6.56 -1.08
CA LEU A 139 7.77 -6.25 -2.40
C LEU A 139 8.34 -4.97 -3.00
N VAL A 140 9.05 -4.15 -2.21
CA VAL A 140 9.83 -3.03 -2.75
C VAL A 140 10.88 -3.50 -3.75
N LEU A 141 11.40 -4.74 -3.60
CA LEU A 141 12.33 -5.33 -4.56
C LEU A 141 11.72 -5.42 -5.96
N CYS A 142 10.42 -5.71 -6.05
CA CYS A 142 9.69 -5.79 -7.32
C CYS A 142 9.62 -4.44 -8.05
N LEU A 143 9.82 -3.33 -7.34
CA LEU A 143 9.80 -1.98 -7.91
C LEU A 143 11.18 -1.51 -8.37
N ILE A 144 12.27 -2.20 -7.99
CA ILE A 144 13.64 -1.80 -8.33
C ILE A 144 13.86 -1.75 -9.85
N PRO A 145 13.47 -2.78 -10.65
CA PRO A 145 13.63 -2.71 -12.10
C PRO A 145 12.91 -1.51 -12.71
N LEU A 146 11.65 -1.30 -12.31
CA LEU A 146 10.83 -0.19 -12.80
C LEU A 146 11.41 1.17 -12.42
N TYR A 147 11.93 1.30 -11.20
CA TYR A 147 12.56 2.52 -10.72
C TYR A 147 13.86 2.82 -11.48
N ALA A 148 14.72 1.83 -11.69
CA ALA A 148 15.95 1.99 -12.46
C ALA A 148 15.64 2.46 -13.89
N GLU A 149 14.67 1.82 -14.55
CA GLU A 149 14.31 2.14 -15.92
C GLU A 149 13.63 3.51 -16.05
N ILE A 150 12.59 3.79 -15.26
CA ILE A 150 11.82 5.02 -15.39
C ILE A 150 12.54 6.23 -14.81
N ALA A 151 13.06 6.10 -13.58
CA ALA A 151 13.57 7.25 -12.84
C ALA A 151 15.06 7.50 -13.09
N LEU A 152 15.87 6.44 -13.20
CA LEU A 152 17.32 6.58 -13.41
C LEU A 152 17.71 6.49 -14.88
N GLN A 153 16.81 6.00 -15.76
CA GLN A 153 17.11 5.73 -17.17
C GLN A 153 18.29 4.74 -17.30
N THR A 154 18.40 3.79 -16.36
CA THR A 154 19.43 2.75 -16.32
C THR A 154 18.82 1.37 -16.13
N LYS A 155 19.61 0.32 -16.32
CA LYS A 155 19.21 -1.05 -15.98
C LYS A 155 19.35 -1.27 -14.48
N ALA A 156 18.51 -2.16 -13.92
CA ALA A 156 18.72 -2.64 -12.56
C ALA A 156 19.94 -3.57 -12.54
N HIS A 157 20.87 -3.30 -11.63
CA HIS A 157 22.05 -4.13 -11.45
C HIS A 157 22.00 -4.83 -10.10
N PHE A 158 22.42 -6.09 -10.06
CA PHE A 158 22.57 -6.79 -8.80
C PHE A 158 23.75 -6.25 -7.99
N PRO A 159 23.63 -6.23 -6.65
CA PRO A 159 24.81 -6.06 -5.82
C PRO A 159 25.77 -7.24 -6.03
N VAL A 160 27.07 -7.01 -5.82
CA VAL A 160 28.14 -7.99 -6.12
C VAL A 160 27.96 -9.34 -5.43
N TRP A 161 27.26 -9.37 -4.28
CA TRP A 161 26.97 -10.58 -3.52
C TRP A 161 25.72 -11.35 -4.00
N TRP A 162 24.88 -10.76 -4.84
CA TRP A 162 23.66 -11.38 -5.39
C TRP A 162 23.87 -11.73 -6.86
N LYS A 163 24.68 -12.77 -7.11
CA LYS A 163 25.00 -13.15 -8.48
C LYS A 163 23.97 -14.11 -9.05
N MET A 164 23.39 -13.74 -10.18
CA MET A 164 22.65 -14.68 -11.02
C MET A 164 23.65 -15.62 -11.70
N VAL A 165 23.39 -16.92 -11.63
CA VAL A 165 24.24 -17.92 -12.28
C VAL A 165 23.86 -18.01 -13.75
N ASP A 166 24.84 -17.81 -14.63
CA ASP A 166 24.71 -18.12 -16.06
C ASP A 166 24.37 -19.60 -16.24
N MET A 167 23.27 -19.88 -16.97
CA MET A 167 22.70 -21.21 -17.20
C MET A 167 23.05 -21.82 -18.56
N THR A 168 23.85 -21.13 -19.39
CA THR A 168 24.26 -21.64 -20.72
C THR A 168 24.97 -22.98 -20.64
N TYR A 169 25.76 -23.20 -19.57
CA TYR A 169 26.44 -24.47 -19.30
C TYR A 169 25.51 -25.69 -19.20
N ILE A 170 24.20 -25.49 -18.97
CA ILE A 170 23.24 -26.59 -18.91
C ILE A 170 23.04 -27.21 -20.30
N PHE A 171 23.02 -26.39 -21.36
CA PHE A 171 22.90 -26.88 -22.74
C PHE A 171 24.15 -27.61 -23.22
N GLU A 172 25.30 -27.25 -22.67
CA GLU A 172 26.59 -27.88 -22.95
C GLU A 172 26.82 -29.16 -22.13
N SER A 173 25.96 -29.44 -21.14
CA SER A 173 26.10 -30.58 -20.23
C SER A 173 25.49 -31.86 -20.80
N SER A 174 26.23 -32.97 -20.72
CA SER A 174 25.71 -34.31 -21.03
C SER A 174 24.52 -34.73 -20.14
N ASN A 175 24.30 -34.03 -19.02
CA ASN A 175 23.23 -34.30 -18.06
C ASN A 175 22.09 -33.26 -18.11
N ALA A 176 21.95 -32.53 -19.23
CA ALA A 176 20.92 -31.49 -19.40
C ALA A 176 19.50 -31.99 -19.03
N HIS A 177 19.12 -33.20 -19.45
CA HIS A 177 17.82 -33.79 -19.15
C HIS A 177 17.55 -33.91 -17.65
N SER A 178 18.53 -34.35 -16.86
CA SER A 178 18.37 -34.50 -15.42
C SER A 178 18.20 -33.16 -14.72
N VAL A 179 18.93 -32.13 -15.18
CA VAL A 179 18.79 -30.76 -14.70
C VAL A 179 17.37 -30.22 -14.99
N VAL A 180 16.88 -30.42 -16.21
CA VAL A 180 15.52 -30.02 -16.60
C VAL A 180 14.45 -30.75 -15.78
N LEU A 181 14.61 -32.06 -15.55
CA LEU A 181 13.69 -32.84 -14.73
C LEU A 181 13.65 -32.35 -13.28
N CYS A 182 14.81 -32.04 -12.69
CA CYS A 182 14.86 -31.45 -11.36
C CYS A 182 14.21 -30.07 -11.30
N PHE A 183 14.41 -29.25 -12.33
CA PHE A 183 13.77 -27.95 -12.45
C PHE A 183 12.23 -28.09 -12.52
N LEU A 184 11.73 -29.02 -13.32
CA LEU A 184 10.30 -29.33 -13.40
C LEU A 184 9.77 -29.83 -12.05
N ALA A 185 10.49 -30.74 -11.39
CA ALA A 185 10.12 -31.27 -10.08
C ALA A 185 10.02 -30.16 -9.01
N SER A 186 10.92 -29.17 -9.03
CA SER A 186 10.82 -28.02 -8.11
C SER A 186 9.56 -27.19 -8.33
N ASN A 187 9.19 -26.90 -9.57
CA ASN A 187 7.98 -26.11 -9.87
C ASN A 187 6.69 -26.87 -9.54
N VAL A 188 6.66 -28.17 -9.87
CA VAL A 188 5.56 -29.07 -9.48
C VAL A 188 5.40 -29.13 -7.96
N SER A 189 6.50 -29.08 -7.21
CA SER A 189 6.47 -29.05 -5.74
C SER A 189 5.80 -27.80 -5.19
N TYR A 190 6.04 -26.62 -5.76
CA TYR A 190 5.30 -25.40 -5.40
C TYR A 190 3.81 -25.50 -5.75
N LEU A 191 3.49 -25.99 -6.96
CA LEU A 191 2.11 -26.17 -7.40
C LEU A 191 1.35 -27.09 -6.44
N PHE A 192 1.87 -28.28 -6.16
CA PHE A 192 1.23 -29.23 -5.25
C PHE A 192 1.16 -28.70 -3.81
N SER A 193 2.18 -28.01 -3.33
CA SER A 193 2.17 -27.39 -2.01
C SER A 193 1.10 -26.29 -1.90
N GLY A 194 0.99 -25.45 -2.91
CA GLY A 194 -0.04 -24.41 -3.01
C GLY A 194 -1.44 -25.01 -3.07
N LEU A 195 -1.67 -25.98 -3.95
CA LEU A 195 -2.96 -26.69 -4.07
C LEU A 195 -3.34 -27.43 -2.78
N TYR A 196 -2.36 -28.05 -2.11
CA TYR A 196 -2.57 -28.70 -0.82
C TYR A 196 -3.05 -27.69 0.24
N LEU A 197 -2.38 -26.53 0.34
CA LEU A 197 -2.77 -25.46 1.25
C LEU A 197 -4.13 -24.85 0.89
N LEU A 198 -4.42 -24.72 -0.41
CA LEU A 198 -5.71 -24.23 -0.90
C LEU A 198 -6.85 -25.19 -0.51
N ARG A 199 -6.64 -26.50 -0.69
CA ARG A 199 -7.59 -27.53 -0.25
C ARG A 199 -7.77 -27.54 1.27
N ARG A 200 -6.69 -27.25 2.02
CA ARG A 200 -6.74 -27.17 3.49
C ARG A 200 -7.47 -25.92 3.98
N PHE A 201 -7.31 -24.80 3.28
CA PHE A 201 -7.86 -23.49 3.63
C PHE A 201 -8.69 -22.90 2.47
N PRO A 202 -9.76 -23.58 2.03
CA PRO A 202 -10.46 -23.23 0.80
C PRO A 202 -11.17 -21.87 0.92
N PRO A 203 -11.25 -21.11 -0.17
CA PRO A 203 -12.12 -19.94 -0.24
C PRO A 203 -13.57 -20.39 -0.07
N ARG A 204 -14.41 -19.58 0.58
CA ARG A 204 -15.84 -19.92 0.79
C ARG A 204 -16.72 -18.96 0.01
N LYS A 205 -17.73 -19.51 -0.68
CA LYS A 205 -18.80 -18.70 -1.28
C LYS A 205 -19.64 -18.05 -0.18
N PHE A 206 -20.01 -16.79 -0.36
CA PHE A 206 -21.05 -16.15 0.45
C PHE A 206 -22.37 -16.92 0.28
N PRO A 207 -23.20 -17.04 1.33
CA PRO A 207 -24.59 -17.42 1.14
C PRO A 207 -25.22 -16.40 0.18
N ALA A 208 -25.84 -16.89 -0.90
CA ALA A 208 -26.33 -16.12 -2.04
C ALA A 208 -27.32 -14.98 -1.71
N ALA A 209 -27.75 -14.85 -0.45
CA ALA A 209 -28.78 -13.93 0.00
C ALA A 209 -28.38 -12.44 0.04
N ARG A 210 -27.11 -12.06 -0.18
CA ARG A 210 -26.71 -10.62 -0.04
C ARG A 210 -25.88 -9.98 -1.14
N MET A 211 -25.30 -10.70 -2.11
CA MET A 211 -24.60 -10.04 -3.22
C MET A 211 -24.66 -10.87 -4.50
N ALA A 212 -25.43 -10.35 -5.47
CA ALA A 212 -25.45 -10.76 -6.88
C ALA A 212 -24.17 -10.30 -7.62
N SER A 213 -22.99 -10.43 -6.98
CA SER A 213 -21.71 -10.12 -7.63
C SER A 213 -21.00 -11.42 -7.97
N VAL A 214 -20.53 -11.52 -9.21
CA VAL A 214 -19.80 -12.64 -9.83
C VAL A 214 -18.58 -13.12 -9.00
N PHE A 215 -18.10 -12.33 -8.02
CA PHE A 215 -17.00 -12.66 -7.12
C PHE A 215 -17.44 -12.85 -5.66
N SER A 216 -18.42 -13.71 -5.39
CA SER A 216 -18.93 -13.99 -4.05
C SER A 216 -18.01 -14.87 -3.18
N TRP A 217 -16.69 -14.81 -3.34
CA TRP A 217 -15.74 -15.61 -2.57
C TRP A 217 -15.14 -14.79 -1.42
N THR A 218 -15.25 -15.32 -0.20
CA THR A 218 -14.50 -14.86 0.97
C THR A 218 -13.21 -15.65 1.10
N THR A 219 -12.09 -14.95 1.24
CA THR A 219 -10.78 -15.55 1.51
C THR A 219 -10.40 -15.30 2.96
N SER A 220 -9.86 -16.33 3.62
CA SER A 220 -9.26 -16.17 4.95
C SER A 220 -7.80 -15.80 4.81
N ARG A 221 -7.17 -15.25 5.86
CA ARG A 221 -5.72 -15.06 5.89
C ARG A 221 -4.92 -16.35 5.66
N TYR A 222 -5.49 -17.51 5.99
CA TYR A 222 -4.87 -18.81 5.71
C TYR A 222 -5.02 -19.23 4.25
N THR A 223 -6.07 -18.80 3.56
CA THR A 223 -6.23 -19.03 2.12
C THR A 223 -5.12 -18.31 1.35
N TRP A 224 -4.74 -17.11 1.77
CA TRP A 224 -3.63 -16.35 1.20
C TRP A 224 -2.26 -17.04 1.30
N LEU A 225 -2.05 -17.96 2.24
CA LEU A 225 -0.83 -18.78 2.29
C LEU A 225 -0.65 -19.58 0.99
N SER A 226 -1.74 -20.17 0.47
CA SER A 226 -1.71 -20.91 -0.79
C SER A 226 -1.40 -20.01 -1.98
N PHE A 227 -2.01 -18.82 -2.02
CA PHE A 227 -1.76 -17.84 -3.08
C PHE A 227 -0.30 -17.39 -3.12
N TRP A 228 0.32 -17.14 -1.97
CA TRP A 228 1.74 -16.76 -1.91
C TRP A 228 2.68 -17.88 -2.38
N VAL A 229 2.39 -19.14 -2.03
CA VAL A 229 3.19 -20.29 -2.50
C VAL A 229 3.04 -20.49 -4.01
N LEU A 230 1.81 -20.38 -4.53
CA LEU A 230 1.55 -20.49 -5.98
C LEU A 230 2.19 -19.33 -6.75
N ALA A 231 2.09 -18.10 -6.24
CA ALA A 231 2.69 -16.93 -6.87
C ALA A 231 4.22 -17.03 -6.91
N ALA A 232 4.85 -17.44 -5.81
CA ALA A 232 6.30 -17.67 -5.76
C ALA A 232 6.72 -18.74 -6.79
N GLY A 233 6.05 -19.89 -6.83
CA GLY A 233 6.36 -20.95 -7.80
C GLY A 233 6.16 -20.51 -9.25
N PHE A 234 5.09 -19.78 -9.54
CA PHE A 234 4.79 -19.30 -10.88
C PHE A 234 5.82 -18.27 -11.38
N ILE A 235 6.13 -17.26 -10.55
CA ILE A 235 7.12 -16.25 -10.91
C ILE A 235 8.51 -16.86 -11.04
N SER A 236 8.89 -17.79 -10.14
CA SER A 236 10.15 -18.51 -10.25
C SER A 236 10.24 -19.33 -11.54
N THR A 237 9.14 -19.98 -11.95
CA THR A 237 9.06 -20.69 -13.24
C THR A 237 9.34 -19.74 -14.41
N ILE A 238 8.70 -18.57 -14.43
CA ILE A 238 8.91 -17.56 -15.49
C ILE A 238 10.36 -17.07 -15.49
N PHE A 239 10.86 -16.67 -14.32
CA PHE A 239 12.23 -16.19 -14.15
C PHE A 239 13.25 -17.18 -14.72
N HIS A 240 13.23 -18.42 -14.26
CA HIS A 240 14.21 -19.42 -14.69
C HIS A 240 14.01 -19.87 -16.14
N SER A 241 12.78 -19.83 -16.68
CA SER A 241 12.55 -20.06 -18.10
C SER A 241 13.24 -18.98 -18.95
N VAL A 242 13.11 -17.71 -18.56
CA VAL A 242 13.78 -16.59 -19.24
C VAL A 242 15.30 -16.65 -19.04
N GLN A 243 15.75 -16.98 -17.83
CA GLN A 243 17.17 -17.19 -17.52
C GLN A 243 17.79 -18.30 -18.38
N ALA A 244 17.06 -19.39 -18.62
CA ALA A 244 17.51 -20.48 -19.48
C ALA A 244 17.57 -20.08 -20.96
N LEU A 245 16.75 -19.13 -21.42
CA LEU A 245 16.80 -18.63 -22.80
C LEU A 245 17.98 -17.67 -23.05
N GLY A 246 18.71 -17.28 -22.00
CA GLY A 246 19.88 -16.40 -22.14
C GLY A 246 19.54 -14.91 -22.27
N ASP A 247 18.29 -14.49 -22.06
CA ASP A 247 17.95 -13.07 -21.95
C ASP A 247 18.26 -12.57 -20.53
N TYR A 248 19.54 -12.25 -20.32
CA TYR A 248 20.08 -11.86 -19.02
C TYR A 248 19.41 -10.60 -18.45
N HIS A 249 19.02 -9.65 -19.29
CA HIS A 249 18.44 -8.40 -18.80
C HIS A 249 17.03 -8.57 -18.27
N VAL A 250 16.19 -9.32 -18.99
CA VAL A 250 14.83 -9.62 -18.52
C VAL A 250 14.89 -10.59 -17.32
N ALA A 251 15.82 -11.54 -17.33
CA ALA A 251 16.04 -12.45 -16.21
C ALA A 251 16.49 -11.71 -14.92
N GLU A 252 17.37 -10.70 -15.02
CA GLU A 252 17.77 -9.87 -13.88
C GLU A 252 16.56 -9.17 -13.24
N ALA A 253 15.71 -8.53 -14.04
CA ALA A 253 14.49 -7.88 -13.55
C ALA A 253 13.51 -8.88 -12.90
N LEU A 254 13.33 -10.05 -13.53
CA LEU A 254 12.45 -11.11 -13.00
C LEU A 254 12.98 -11.73 -11.70
N CYS A 255 14.30 -11.79 -11.51
CA CYS A 255 14.90 -12.30 -10.27
C CYS A 255 14.63 -11.37 -9.07
N PHE A 256 14.59 -10.03 -9.26
CA PHE A 256 14.11 -9.11 -8.22
C PHE A 256 12.66 -9.37 -7.83
N LEU A 257 11.80 -9.61 -8.82
CA LEU A 257 10.38 -9.94 -8.61
C LEU A 257 10.22 -11.28 -7.88
N ASP A 258 10.96 -12.30 -8.31
CA ASP A 258 10.97 -13.65 -7.71
C ASP A 258 11.34 -13.60 -6.23
N HIS A 259 12.47 -12.98 -5.89
CA HIS A 259 12.93 -12.87 -4.51
C HIS A 259 12.03 -11.95 -3.67
N GLY A 260 11.52 -10.86 -4.25
CA GLY A 260 10.57 -9.97 -3.58
C GLY A 260 9.31 -10.70 -3.13
N ILE A 261 8.74 -11.53 -4.02
CA ILE A 261 7.56 -12.34 -3.74
C ILE A 261 7.89 -13.48 -2.75
N ALA A 262 9.02 -14.16 -2.92
CA ALA A 262 9.43 -15.25 -2.03
C ALA A 262 9.67 -14.76 -0.59
N ILE A 263 10.39 -13.64 -0.40
CA ILE A 263 10.66 -13.08 0.93
C ILE A 263 9.37 -12.50 1.54
N ALA A 264 8.50 -11.86 0.74
CA ALA A 264 7.19 -11.42 1.20
C ALA A 264 6.31 -12.60 1.64
N ALA A 265 6.36 -13.73 0.93
CA ALA A 265 5.69 -14.96 1.32
C ALA A 265 6.20 -15.47 2.68
N VAL A 266 7.52 -15.51 2.90
CA VAL A 266 8.10 -15.88 4.22
C VAL A 266 7.60 -14.94 5.32
N GLY A 267 7.59 -13.63 5.08
CA GLY A 267 7.03 -12.64 6.02
C GLY A 267 5.54 -12.88 6.29
N TYR A 268 4.76 -13.22 5.26
CA TYR A 268 3.34 -13.53 5.39
C TYR A 268 3.10 -14.78 6.22
N PHE A 269 3.88 -15.85 5.98
CA PHE A 269 3.85 -17.07 6.78
C PHE A 269 4.19 -16.80 8.24
N TRP A 270 5.21 -15.98 8.51
CA TRP A 270 5.52 -15.56 9.88
C TRP A 270 4.37 -14.79 10.53
N ASN A 271 3.77 -13.85 9.80
CA ASN A 271 2.66 -13.03 10.29
C ASN A 271 1.39 -13.87 10.60
N VAL A 272 1.08 -14.86 9.77
CA VAL A 272 -0.14 -15.68 9.90
C VAL A 272 0.06 -16.90 10.80
N CYS A 273 1.17 -17.64 10.60
CA CYS A 273 1.45 -18.90 11.29
C CYS A 273 2.33 -18.74 12.54
N GLY A 274 2.96 -17.58 12.73
CA GLY A 274 3.90 -17.34 13.82
C GLY A 274 5.25 -18.04 13.60
N ARG A 275 6.03 -18.15 14.68
CA ARG A 275 7.37 -18.75 14.65
C ARG A 275 7.34 -20.19 14.12
N PRO A 276 8.23 -20.59 13.20
CA PRO A 276 8.30 -21.96 12.70
C PRO A 276 8.77 -22.94 13.79
N SER A 277 8.25 -24.17 13.73
CA SER A 277 8.72 -25.29 14.54
C SER A 277 10.15 -25.68 14.16
N ARG A 278 10.84 -26.44 15.03
CA ARG A 278 12.21 -26.92 14.77
C ARG A 278 12.30 -27.71 13.45
N ALA A 279 11.31 -28.54 13.16
CA ALA A 279 11.26 -29.30 11.91
C ALA A 279 11.17 -28.40 10.67
N VAL A 280 10.34 -27.34 10.72
CA VAL A 280 10.24 -26.35 9.63
C VAL A 280 11.56 -25.58 9.47
N TRP A 281 12.18 -25.19 10.57
CA TRP A 281 13.50 -24.55 10.54
C TRP A 281 14.58 -25.45 9.95
N LEU A 282 14.59 -26.74 10.28
CA LEU A 282 15.52 -27.71 9.70
C LEU A 282 15.29 -27.86 8.19
N LEU A 283 14.04 -28.04 7.75
CA LEU A 283 13.73 -28.14 6.32
C LEU A 283 14.14 -26.89 5.54
N GLY A 284 13.76 -25.70 6.05
CA GLY A 284 14.13 -24.42 5.44
C GLY A 284 15.64 -24.17 5.47
N GLY A 285 16.29 -24.48 6.59
CA GLY A 285 17.74 -24.36 6.77
C GLY A 285 18.52 -25.25 5.82
N THR A 286 18.13 -26.51 5.66
CA THR A 286 18.70 -27.42 4.65
C THR A 286 18.51 -26.85 3.24
N GLY A 287 17.33 -26.28 2.95
CA GLY A 287 17.11 -25.59 1.67
C GLY A 287 18.06 -24.40 1.45
N MET A 288 18.29 -23.58 2.47
CA MET A 288 19.25 -22.46 2.39
C MET A 288 20.69 -22.93 2.18
N LEU A 289 21.08 -24.06 2.78
CA LEU A 289 22.40 -24.66 2.55
C LEU A 289 22.56 -25.10 1.10
N CYS A 290 21.51 -25.66 0.48
CA CYS A 290 21.53 -25.97 -0.95
C CYS A 290 21.74 -24.69 -1.80
N LEU A 291 21.13 -23.57 -1.44
CA LEU A 291 21.32 -22.29 -2.16
C LEU A 291 22.74 -21.71 -1.99
N SER A 292 23.37 -21.91 -0.82
CA SER A 292 24.63 -21.24 -0.44
C SER A 292 25.87 -21.76 -1.15
N CYS A 293 25.76 -22.88 -1.89
CA CYS A 293 26.89 -23.51 -2.58
C CYS A 293 26.69 -23.45 -4.11
N PRO A 294 26.99 -22.32 -4.78
CA PRO A 294 26.88 -22.19 -6.24
C PRO A 294 28.04 -22.87 -6.98
N ILE A 295 28.31 -24.13 -6.64
CA ILE A 295 29.37 -24.94 -7.25
C ILE A 295 28.86 -25.42 -8.61
N ARG A 296 29.52 -25.03 -9.71
CA ARG A 296 29.26 -25.62 -11.03
C ARG A 296 29.86 -27.04 -11.07
N PRO A 297 29.19 -28.04 -11.68
CA PRO A 297 27.86 -28.00 -12.33
C PRO A 297 26.68 -28.28 -11.37
N GLY A 298 26.92 -28.42 -10.06
CA GLY A 298 25.91 -28.77 -9.05
C GLY A 298 24.86 -27.69 -8.73
N TYR A 299 25.05 -26.44 -9.16
CA TYR A 299 24.15 -25.33 -8.85
C TYR A 299 22.69 -25.65 -9.21
N ALA A 300 22.42 -26.12 -10.43
CA ALA A 300 21.04 -26.36 -10.86
C ALA A 300 20.33 -27.43 -10.00
N TRP A 301 21.05 -28.49 -9.62
CA TRP A 301 20.54 -29.54 -8.73
C TRP A 301 20.24 -29.01 -7.33
N LEU A 302 21.19 -28.31 -6.73
CA LEU A 302 21.05 -27.76 -5.40
C LEU A 302 19.96 -26.68 -5.37
N HIS A 303 19.84 -25.87 -6.42
CA HIS A 303 18.81 -24.86 -6.55
C HIS A 303 17.40 -25.48 -6.68
N SER A 304 17.24 -26.54 -7.47
CA SER A 304 15.99 -27.31 -7.50
C SER A 304 15.67 -27.96 -6.15
N ALA A 305 16.67 -28.52 -5.47
CA ALA A 305 16.49 -29.08 -4.13
C ALA A 305 16.04 -28.00 -3.12
N TRP A 306 16.62 -26.80 -3.20
CA TRP A 306 16.21 -25.64 -2.40
C TRP A 306 14.71 -25.33 -2.60
N HIS A 307 14.24 -25.29 -3.84
CA HIS A 307 12.82 -25.05 -4.14
C HIS A 307 11.90 -26.14 -3.58
N ILE A 308 12.26 -27.42 -3.75
CA ILE A 308 11.50 -28.56 -3.20
C ILE A 308 11.42 -28.47 -1.67
N LEU A 309 12.56 -28.23 -1.01
CA LEU A 309 12.63 -28.09 0.44
C LEU A 309 11.87 -26.87 0.95
N SER A 310 11.89 -25.76 0.21
CA SER A 310 11.13 -24.54 0.53
C SER A 310 9.62 -24.78 0.43
N ALA A 311 9.16 -25.48 -0.61
CA ALA A 311 7.77 -25.87 -0.77
C ALA A 311 7.31 -26.81 0.37
N ALA A 312 8.12 -27.81 0.70
CA ALA A 312 7.86 -28.72 1.83
C ALA A 312 7.83 -27.99 3.17
N ALA A 313 8.77 -27.06 3.41
CA ALA A 313 8.80 -26.23 4.61
C ALA A 313 7.56 -25.35 4.72
N ALA A 314 7.09 -24.76 3.60
CA ALA A 314 5.84 -23.98 3.57
C ALA A 314 4.63 -24.83 3.96
N VAL A 315 4.51 -26.05 3.43
CA VAL A 315 3.42 -26.97 3.83
C VAL A 315 3.51 -27.31 5.32
N ALA A 316 4.70 -27.68 5.81
CA ALA A 316 4.91 -28.00 7.21
C ALA A 316 4.58 -26.81 8.14
N TRP A 317 4.97 -25.59 7.74
CA TRP A 317 4.67 -24.35 8.47
C TRP A 317 3.17 -24.05 8.48
N GLY A 318 2.49 -24.18 7.34
CA GLY A 318 1.04 -24.02 7.25
C GLY A 318 0.27 -25.04 8.11
N ARG A 319 0.82 -26.24 8.30
CA ARG A 319 0.23 -27.30 9.12
C ARG A 319 0.49 -27.16 10.62
N GLN A 320 1.58 -26.53 11.03
CA GLN A 320 2.01 -26.51 12.43
C GLN A 320 1.02 -25.80 13.36
N SER A 321 0.24 -24.85 12.84
CA SER A 321 -0.71 -24.10 13.63
C SER A 321 -1.91 -24.98 13.97
N LYS A 322 -1.83 -25.73 15.07
CA LYS A 322 -2.93 -26.56 15.61
C LYS A 322 -4.20 -25.73 15.83
N THR A 323 -4.04 -24.44 16.15
CA THR A 323 -5.13 -23.47 16.26
C THR A 323 -5.55 -22.83 14.95
N ALA A 324 -4.83 -22.97 13.83
CA ALA A 324 -5.20 -22.34 12.56
C ALA A 324 -6.54 -22.84 12.02
N PRO A 325 -6.88 -24.14 12.02
CA PRO A 325 -8.20 -24.59 11.58
C PRO A 325 -9.32 -23.99 12.43
N HIS A 326 -9.14 -23.97 13.76
CA HIS A 326 -10.10 -23.40 14.70
C HIS A 326 -10.19 -21.88 14.60
N ARG A 327 -9.07 -21.15 14.51
CA ARG A 327 -9.03 -19.70 14.31
C ARG A 327 -9.56 -19.28 12.94
N ALA A 328 -9.26 -20.05 11.90
CA ALA A 328 -9.87 -19.86 10.58
C ALA A 328 -11.38 -20.10 10.69
N GLN A 329 -11.84 -21.11 11.43
CA GLN A 329 -13.26 -21.35 11.67
C GLN A 329 -13.94 -20.24 12.49
N VAL A 330 -13.26 -19.68 13.50
CA VAL A 330 -13.75 -18.54 14.30
C VAL A 330 -13.78 -17.24 13.48
N GLU A 331 -12.73 -16.95 12.69
CA GLU A 331 -12.73 -15.83 11.75
C GLU A 331 -13.87 -15.96 10.74
N ARG A 332 -14.15 -17.18 10.28
CA ARG A 332 -15.27 -17.46 9.37
C ARG A 332 -16.63 -17.21 10.03
N THR A 333 -16.84 -17.54 11.31
CA THR A 333 -18.14 -17.29 11.98
C THR A 333 -18.36 -15.83 12.33
N MET A 334 -17.30 -15.05 12.57
CA MET A 334 -17.42 -13.62 12.85
C MET A 334 -17.82 -12.77 11.64
N VAL A 335 -17.54 -13.21 10.41
CA VAL A 335 -17.97 -12.51 9.18
C VAL A 335 -19.50 -12.62 8.96
N HIS A 336 -20.16 -13.57 9.61
CA HIS A 336 -21.60 -13.82 9.49
C HIS A 336 -22.47 -13.09 10.54
N ARG A 337 -21.89 -12.33 11.48
CA ARG A 337 -22.62 -11.52 12.48
C ARG A 337 -22.53 -10.03 12.17
#